data_AF-A0A932PK89-F1
#
_entry.id   AF-A0A932PK89-F1
#
_cell.length_a   1.000
_cell.length_b   1.000
_cell.length_c   1.000
_cell.angle_alpha   90.00
_cell.angle_beta   90.00
_cell.angle_gamma   90.00
#
_symmetry.space_group_name_H-M   'P 1'
#
loop_
_entity.id
_entity.type
_entity.pdbx_description
1 polymer ?
#
loop_
_entity_poly.entity_id
_entity_poly.type
_entity_poly.pdbx_seq_one_letter_code
_entity_poly.pdbx_strand_id
1 'polypeptide(L)'
;MKNTWLSIALGLLFVSMLHAQNAPEKVVAGHPSSVEAQELRGDIDRLKVILNQMRTNLAFVQTSQTPLKHQFELETDAWQVILEQMDRRLKQMEERNQPEAGH
;
A
#
# COMPACT_ATOMS: atom_id res chain seq x y z
N MET A 1 -18.38 33.73 15.51
CA MET A 1 -16.92 33.50 15.49
C MET A 1 -16.64 32.13 16.08
N LYS A 2 -16.67 31.08 15.25
CA LYS A 2 -16.29 29.72 15.63
C LYS A 2 -15.70 29.07 14.38
N ASN A 3 -14.60 28.34 14.52
CA ASN A 3 -13.97 27.44 13.54
C ASN A 3 -12.77 28.00 12.76
N THR A 4 -11.76 28.52 13.46
CA THR A 4 -10.38 28.70 12.95
C THR A 4 -9.41 27.59 13.39
N TRP A 5 -9.89 26.56 14.09
CA TRP A 5 -9.03 25.50 14.65
C TRP A 5 -8.94 24.23 13.78
N LEU A 6 -9.75 24.10 12.71
CA LEU A 6 -9.64 22.95 11.79
C LEU A 6 -8.51 23.10 10.75
N SER A 7 -8.02 24.31 10.48
CA SER A 7 -7.01 24.54 9.44
C SER A 7 -5.57 24.18 9.86
N ILE A 8 -5.32 23.96 11.15
CA ILE A 8 -3.97 23.58 11.63
C ILE A 8 -3.76 22.07 11.54
N ALA A 9 -4.82 21.26 11.69
CA ALA A 9 -4.73 19.81 11.61
C ALA A 9 -4.41 19.29 10.20
N LEU A 10 -4.78 20.04 9.15
CA LEU A 10 -4.51 19.66 7.76
C LEU A 10 -3.10 20.06 7.28
N GLY A 11 -2.41 20.97 7.98
CA GLY A 11 -1.05 21.40 7.64
C GLY A 11 0.06 20.48 8.17
N LEU A 12 -0.21 19.72 9.23
CA LEU A 12 0.81 18.89 9.90
C LEU A 12 1.05 17.53 9.25
N LEU A 13 0.18 17.08 8.35
CA LEU A 13 0.40 15.85 7.57
C LEU A 13 1.30 16.08 6.34
N PHE A 14 1.45 17.32 5.86
CA PHE A 14 2.28 17.62 4.68
C PHE A 14 3.76 17.87 5.00
N VAL A 15 4.12 18.20 6.25
CA VAL A 15 5.52 18.49 6.63
C VAL A 15 6.32 17.22 6.98
N SER A 16 5.66 16.12 7.38
CA SER A 16 6.37 14.86 7.68
C SER A 16 6.92 14.14 6.44
N MET A 17 6.45 14.48 5.23
CA MET A 17 6.85 13.78 4.01
C MET A 17 8.16 14.29 3.39
N LEU A 18 8.72 15.41 3.86
CA LEU A 18 9.97 15.98 3.33
C LEU A 18 11.23 15.62 4.13
N HIS A 19 11.12 14.89 5.24
CA HIS A 19 12.26 14.54 6.11
C HIS A 19 12.60 13.05 6.18
N ALA A 20 11.93 12.20 5.39
CA ALA A 20 12.32 10.79 5.25
C ALA A 20 13.50 10.64 4.29
N GLN A 21 14.66 11.02 4.81
CA GLN A 21 16.02 10.64 4.45
C GLN A 21 16.12 9.50 3.41
N ASN A 22 16.56 9.87 2.20
CA ASN A 22 17.28 8.96 1.31
C ASN A 22 18.64 8.60 1.94
N ALA A 23 18.63 7.67 2.89
CA ALA A 23 19.82 6.88 3.17
C ALA A 23 19.84 5.73 2.15
N PRO A 24 20.90 5.56 1.35
CA PRO A 24 21.06 4.33 0.58
C PRO A 24 21.40 3.22 1.57
N GLU A 25 20.36 2.57 2.11
CA GLU A 25 20.54 1.33 2.84
C GLU A 25 21.12 0.32 1.85
N LYS A 26 22.35 -0.09 2.14
CA LYS A 26 23.14 -1.05 1.38
C LYS A 26 22.28 -2.29 1.13
N VAL A 27 21.79 -2.43 -0.11
CA VAL A 27 21.10 -3.63 -0.57
C VAL A 27 22.12 -4.77 -0.55
N VAL A 28 22.21 -5.45 0.58
CA VAL A 28 22.81 -6.77 0.64
C VAL A 28 21.93 -7.62 -0.24
N ALA A 29 22.43 -7.94 -1.44
CA ALA A 29 21.85 -8.92 -2.33
C ALA A 29 21.95 -10.31 -1.67
N GLY A 30 21.17 -10.52 -0.62
CA GLY A 30 20.86 -11.81 -0.04
C GLY A 30 19.72 -12.43 -0.82
N HIS A 31 19.75 -13.75 -0.98
CA HIS A 31 18.58 -14.48 -1.47
C HIS A 31 17.38 -14.13 -0.57
N PRO A 32 16.21 -13.80 -1.14
CA PRO A 32 15.04 -13.48 -0.34
C PRO A 32 14.71 -14.69 0.53
N SER A 33 14.86 -14.53 1.85
CA SER A 33 14.63 -15.63 2.78
C SER A 33 13.17 -16.08 2.73
N SER A 34 12.89 -17.35 3.04
CA SER A 34 11.52 -17.86 3.12
C SER A 34 10.66 -17.05 4.11
N VAL A 35 11.29 -16.46 5.12
CA VAL A 35 10.67 -15.57 6.11
C VAL A 35 10.17 -14.28 5.45
N GLU A 36 10.99 -13.61 4.64
CA GLU A 36 10.61 -12.39 3.91
C GLU A 36 9.41 -12.63 2.97
N ALA A 37 9.38 -13.78 2.27
CA ALA A 37 8.25 -14.15 1.42
C ALA A 37 6.95 -14.34 2.24
N GLN A 38 7.06 -14.95 3.43
CA GLN A 38 5.92 -15.16 4.32
C GLN A 38 5.39 -13.84 4.91
N GLU A 39 6.27 -12.93 5.30
CA GLU A 39 5.90 -11.59 5.77
C GLU A 39 5.20 -10.79 4.66
N LEU A 40 5.76 -10.78 3.45
CA LEU A 40 5.18 -10.10 2.29
C LEU A 40 3.79 -10.66 1.94
N ARG A 41 3.61 -11.99 2.02
CA ARG A 41 2.31 -12.63 1.84
C ARG A 41 1.29 -12.17 2.88
N GLY A 42 1.69 -12.10 4.16
CA GLY A 42 0.85 -11.58 5.23
C GLY A 42 0.42 -10.13 5.02
N ASP A 43 1.33 -9.28 4.53
CA ASP A 43 1.02 -7.89 4.24
C ASP A 43 0.08 -7.73 3.04
N ILE A 44 0.28 -8.52 1.98
CA ILE A 44 -0.64 -8.55 0.83
C ILE A 44 -2.05 -8.94 1.28
N ASP A 45 -2.19 -9.95 2.13
CA ASP A 45 -3.50 -10.41 2.62
C ASP A 45 -4.22 -9.31 3.44
N ARG A 46 -3.49 -8.61 4.30
CA ARG A 46 -4.03 -7.46 5.05
C ARG A 46 -4.47 -6.33 4.13
N LEU A 47 -3.64 -5.98 3.14
CA LEU A 47 -3.95 -4.91 2.20
C LEU A 47 -5.17 -5.26 1.32
N LYS A 48 -5.33 -6.52 0.92
CA LYS A 48 -6.54 -6.99 0.20
C LYS A 48 -7.82 -6.71 1.01
N VAL A 49 -7.79 -6.96 2.32
CA VAL A 49 -8.93 -6.68 3.22
C VAL A 49 -9.22 -5.18 3.30
N ILE A 50 -8.19 -4.36 3.50
CA ILE A 50 -8.35 -2.89 3.60
C ILE A 50 -8.89 -2.32 2.29
N LEU A 51 -8.33 -2.74 1.15
CA LEU A 51 -8.76 -2.27 -0.16
C LEU A 51 -10.23 -2.65 -0.45
N ASN A 52 -10.65 -3.84 -0.02
CA ASN A 52 -12.05 -4.24 -0.12
C ASN A 52 -12.97 -3.37 0.76
N GLN A 53 -12.51 -2.99 1.95
CA GLN A 53 -13.25 -2.07 2.81
C GLN A 53 -13.36 -0.66 2.19
N MET A 54 -12.29 -0.15 1.56
CA MET A 54 -12.32 1.13 0.85
C MET A 54 -13.35 1.13 -0.28
N ARG A 55 -13.37 0.06 -1.10
CA ARG A 55 -14.37 -0.12 -2.18
C ARG A 55 -15.79 -0.20 -1.65
N THR A 56 -15.99 -0.94 -0.56
CA THR A 56 -17.28 -1.07 0.11
C THR A 56 -17.76 0.29 0.62
N ASN A 57 -16.89 1.03 1.32
CA ASN A 57 -17.18 2.38 1.80
C ASN A 57 -17.55 3.33 0.65
N LEU A 58 -16.82 3.26 -0.46
CA LEU A 58 -17.07 4.07 -1.64
C LEU A 58 -18.46 3.79 -2.25
N ALA A 59 -18.90 2.53 -2.27
CA ALA A 59 -20.24 2.16 -2.73
C ALA A 59 -21.36 2.75 -1.85
N PHE A 60 -21.11 2.99 -0.56
CA PHE A 60 -22.04 3.65 0.36
C PHE A 60 -22.02 5.18 0.28
N VAL A 61 -21.06 5.79 -0.42
CA VAL A 61 -21.08 7.22 -0.74
C VAL A 61 -22.10 7.45 -1.87
N GLN A 62 -23.38 7.39 -1.48
CA GLN A 62 -24.52 7.51 -2.37
C GLN A 62 -24.70 8.97 -2.81
N THR A 63 -24.86 9.18 -4.12
CA THR A 63 -25.59 10.30 -4.78
C THR A 63 -24.88 11.59 -5.23
N SER A 64 -23.58 11.78 -5.09
CA SER A 64 -22.93 12.90 -5.82
C SER A 64 -21.50 12.58 -6.25
N GLN A 65 -21.16 12.92 -7.49
CA GLN A 65 -19.77 13.03 -7.93
C GLN A 65 -19.16 14.23 -7.21
N THR A 66 -18.73 13.99 -5.97
CA THR A 66 -18.00 14.98 -5.20
C THR A 66 -16.51 14.80 -5.49
N PRO A 67 -15.71 15.88 -5.42
CA PRO A 67 -14.25 15.77 -5.50
C PRO A 67 -13.68 14.76 -4.49
N LEU A 68 -14.28 14.66 -3.31
CA LEU A 68 -13.88 13.70 -2.28
C LEU A 68 -14.11 12.25 -2.70
N LYS A 69 -15.26 11.95 -3.32
CA LYS A 69 -15.53 10.61 -3.86
C LYS A 69 -14.51 10.24 -4.93
N HIS A 70 -14.23 11.17 -5.84
CA HIS A 70 -13.26 10.94 -6.91
C HIS A 70 -11.84 10.72 -6.36
N GLN A 71 -11.46 11.45 -5.31
CA GLN A 71 -10.19 11.21 -4.64
C GLN A 71 -10.08 9.78 -4.07
N PHE A 72 -11.14 9.27 -3.43
CA PHE A 72 -11.16 7.89 -2.93
C PHE A 72 -11.11 6.84 -4.06
N GLU A 73 -11.71 7.12 -5.21
CA GLU A 73 -11.59 6.27 -6.42
C GLU A 73 -10.12 6.19 -6.86
N LEU A 74 -9.46 7.33 -7.02
CA LEU A 74 -8.04 7.39 -7.41
C LEU A 74 -7.11 6.70 -6.41
N GLU A 75 -7.36 6.88 -5.11
CA GLU A 75 -6.58 6.21 -4.07
C GLU A 75 -6.78 4.69 -4.11
N THR A 76 -8.03 4.23 -4.32
CA THR A 76 -8.34 2.79 -4.47
C THR A 76 -7.59 2.20 -5.67
N ASP A 77 -7.54 2.92 -6.79
CA ASP A 77 -6.84 2.48 -7.99
C ASP A 77 -5.31 2.44 -7.79
N ALA A 78 -4.75 3.46 -7.12
CA ALA A 78 -3.33 3.50 -6.80
C ALA A 78 -2.91 2.32 -5.89
N TRP A 79 -3.68 2.05 -4.85
CA TRP A 79 -3.43 0.92 -3.94
C TRP A 79 -3.57 -0.44 -4.64
N GLN A 80 -4.51 -0.57 -5.58
CA GLN A 80 -4.61 -1.78 -6.41
C GLN A 80 -3.33 -2.02 -7.22
N VAL A 81 -2.77 -0.99 -7.86
CA VAL A 81 -1.52 -1.12 -8.63
C VAL A 81 -0.35 -1.56 -7.74
N ILE A 82 -0.23 -0.97 -6.54
CA ILE A 82 0.81 -1.35 -5.57
C ILE A 82 0.64 -2.80 -5.14
N LEU A 83 -0.59 -3.22 -4.84
CA LEU A 83 -0.91 -4.58 -4.43
C LEU A 83 -0.53 -5.60 -5.51
N GLU A 84 -0.82 -5.31 -6.77
CA GLU A 84 -0.43 -6.15 -7.90
C GLU A 84 1.08 -6.25 -8.09
N GLN A 85 1.82 -5.15 -7.83
CA GLN A 85 3.28 -5.18 -7.85
C GLN A 85 3.84 -6.07 -6.73
N MET A 86 3.27 -5.98 -5.53
CA MET A 86 3.66 -6.82 -4.39
C MET A 86 3.38 -8.30 -4.67
N ASP A 87 2.21 -8.62 -5.24
CA ASP A 87 1.82 -9.99 -5.59
C ASP A 87 2.77 -10.59 -6.65
N ARG A 88 3.15 -9.80 -7.67
CA ARG A 88 4.18 -10.21 -8.65
C ARG A 88 5.54 -10.46 -8.01
N ARG A 89 5.97 -9.60 -7.08
CA ARG A 89 7.24 -9.77 -6.35
C ARG A 89 7.23 -11.04 -5.50
N LEU A 90 6.14 -11.30 -4.79
CA LEU A 90 5.96 -12.50 -3.98
C LEU A 90 6.05 -13.76 -4.85
N LYS A 91 5.35 -13.78 -6.00
CA LYS A 91 5.41 -14.90 -6.94
C LYS A 91 6.84 -15.19 -7.40
N GLN A 92 7.61 -14.15 -7.75
CA GLN A 92 9.03 -14.30 -8.13
C GLN A 92 9.91 -14.84 -6.99
N MET A 93 9.64 -14.44 -5.75
CA MET A 93 10.36 -14.96 -4.57
C MET A 93 10.03 -16.43 -4.32
N GLU A 94 8.76 -16.81 -4.45
CA GLU A 94 8.31 -18.20 -4.29
C GLU A 94 8.86 -19.12 -5.38
N GLU A 95 8.90 -18.65 -6.63
CA GLU A 95 9.52 -19.37 -7.75
C GLU A 95 11.03 -19.59 -7.53
N ARG A 96 11.75 -18.60 -6.99
CA ARG A 96 13.19 -18.71 -6.68
C ARG A 96 13.49 -19.65 -5.50
N ASN A 97 12.55 -19.76 -4.57
CA ASN A 97 12.70 -20.56 -3.35
C ASN A 97 12.21 -22.01 -3.51
N GLN A 98 11.69 -22.39 -4.68
CA GLN A 98 11.48 -23.80 -5.03
C GLN A 98 12.80 -24.38 -5.53
N PRO A 99 13.46 -25.28 -4.77
CA PRO A 99 14.62 -25.99 -5.29
C PRO A 99 14.13 -26.92 -6.41
N GLU A 100 14.81 -26.89 -7.55
CA GLU A 100 14.66 -27.83 -8.67
C GLU A 100 14.58 -29.26 -8.12
N ALA A 101 13.36 -29.79 -7.97
CA ALA A 101 13.12 -31.20 -7.71
C ALA A 101 13.27 -31.94 -9.04
N GLY A 102 14.52 -32.02 -9.53
CA GLY A 102 14.79 -32.74 -10.76
C GLY A 102 16.22 -32.57 -11.25
N HIS A 103 17.09 -33.52 -10.88
CA HIS A 103 17.87 -34.38 -11.78
C HIS A 103 18.56 -35.48 -10.97
#